data_AF-A0A7J9R4L3-F1
#
_entry.id   AF-A0A7J9R4L3-F1
#
_cell.length_a   1.000
_cell.length_b   1.000
_cell.length_c   1.000
_cell.angle_alpha   90.00
_cell.angle_beta   90.00
_cell.angle_gamma   90.00
#
_symmetry.space_group_name_H-M   'P 1'
#
loop_
_entity.id
_entity.type
_entity.pdbx_description
1 polymer ?
#
loop_
_entity_poly.entity_id
_entity_poly.type
_entity_poly.pdbx_seq_one_letter_code
_entity_poly.pdbx_strand_id
1 'polypeptide(L)'
;MNIQKQVTIYKKFQEEFQVDESDIINAQNLHLELLEKNPFKYESFYLIAAVCIYAISQSMPQKISLEEIEKITHIKKTEIEKCYSLVLEIE
;
A
#
# COMPACT_ATOMS: atom_id res chain seq x y z
N MET A 1 10.12 7.46 -12.51
CA MET A 1 9.66 7.27 -11.12
C MET A 1 10.81 7.65 -10.18
N ASN A 2 10.61 8.58 -9.24
CA ASN A 2 11.70 9.08 -8.38
C ASN A 2 11.81 8.18 -7.13
N ILE A 3 12.82 7.29 -7.12
CA ILE A 3 13.07 6.27 -6.07
C ILE A 3 13.07 6.91 -4.66
N GLN A 4 13.58 8.14 -4.54
CA GLN A 4 13.62 8.88 -3.28
C GLN A 4 12.22 9.07 -2.66
N LYS A 5 11.20 9.34 -3.48
CA LYS A 5 9.82 9.54 -3.02
C LYS A 5 9.21 8.24 -2.50
N GLN A 6 9.57 7.09 -3.08
CA GLN A 6 9.06 5.79 -2.66
C GLN A 6 9.54 5.44 -1.25
N VAL A 7 10.84 5.57 -1.03
CA VAL A 7 11.49 5.26 0.25
C VAL A 7 10.91 6.13 1.37
N THR A 8 10.65 7.41 1.10
CA THR A 8 10.06 8.32 2.10
C THR A 8 8.64 7.93 2.49
N ILE A 9 7.79 7.51 1.55
CA ILE A 9 6.39 7.15 1.83
C ILE A 9 6.31 5.88 2.67
N TYR A 10 7.03 4.83 2.27
CA TYR A 10 7.01 3.57 3.01
C TYR A 10 7.62 3.69 4.40
N LYS A 11 8.66 4.52 4.57
CA LYS A 11 9.20 4.83 5.89
C LYS A 11 8.17 5.55 6.76
N LYS A 12 7.42 6.50 6.19
CA LYS A 12 6.33 7.18 6.91
C LYS A 12 5.26 6.18 7.35
N PHE A 13 4.85 5.28 6.46
CA PHE A 13 3.86 4.26 6.79
C PHE A 13 4.37 3.25 7.83
N GLN A 14 5.65 2.89 7.80
CA GLN A 14 6.28 2.09 8.84
C GLN A 14 6.05 2.72 10.23
N GLU A 15 6.34 4.01 10.35
CA GLU A 15 6.22 4.75 11.61
C GLU A 15 4.75 4.94 12.03
N GLU A 16 3.87 5.32 11.10
CA GLU A 16 2.47 5.66 11.40
C GLU A 16 1.60 4.43 11.67
N PHE A 17 1.84 3.32 10.97
CA PHE A 17 1.09 2.07 11.15
C PHE A 17 1.78 1.08 12.08
N GLN A 18 3.00 1.38 12.56
CA GLN A 18 3.81 0.49 13.40
C GLN A 18 4.00 -0.89 12.76
N VAL A 19 4.31 -0.88 11.46
CA VAL A 19 4.53 -2.08 10.66
C VAL A 19 6.01 -2.45 10.68
N ASP A 20 6.33 -3.74 10.78
CA ASP A 20 7.71 -4.22 10.79
C ASP A 20 8.42 -3.99 9.45
N GLU A 21 9.74 -3.82 9.48
CA GLU A 21 10.55 -3.55 8.28
C GLU A 21 10.40 -4.65 7.21
N SER A 22 10.28 -5.92 7.63
CA SER A 22 10.05 -7.04 6.72
C SER A 22 8.75 -6.91 5.93
N ASP A 23 7.69 -6.41 6.58
CA ASP A 23 6.39 -6.24 5.95
C ASP A 23 6.34 -5.00 5.07
N ILE A 24 7.11 -3.96 5.42
CA ILE A 24 7.35 -2.83 4.51
C ILE A 24 8.03 -3.30 3.23
N ILE A 25 9.04 -4.17 3.33
CA ILE A 25 9.71 -4.75 2.15
C ILE A 25 8.71 -5.57 1.32
N ASN A 26 7.88 -6.39 1.97
CA ASN A 26 6.83 -7.16 1.27
C ASN A 26 5.85 -6.22 0.54
N ALA A 27 5.43 -5.12 1.18
CA ALA A 27 4.54 -4.14 0.58
C ALA A 27 5.19 -3.36 -0.57
N GLN A 28 6.50 -3.12 -0.53
CA GLN A 28 7.26 -2.54 -1.65
C GLN A 28 7.37 -3.51 -2.82
N ASN A 29 7.62 -4.79 -2.55
CA ASN A 29 7.67 -5.83 -3.59
C ASN A 29 6.31 -5.98 -4.28
N LEU A 30 5.22 -6.02 -3.50
CA LEU A 30 3.86 -6.05 -4.04
C LEU A 30 3.56 -4.83 -4.91
N HIS A 31 4.01 -3.64 -4.51
CA HIS A 31 3.88 -2.43 -5.31
C HIS A 31 4.57 -2.57 -6.67
N LEU A 32 5.80 -3.06 -6.69
CA LEU A 32 6.54 -3.28 -7.93
C LEU A 32 5.81 -4.26 -8.85
N GLU A 33 5.31 -5.38 -8.31
CA GLU A 33 4.53 -6.35 -9.08
C GLU A 33 3.24 -5.74 -9.65
N LEU A 34 2.53 -4.90 -8.87
CA LEU A 34 1.36 -4.16 -9.34
C LEU A 34 1.71 -3.27 -10.54
N LEU A 35 2.79 -2.49 -10.45
CA LEU A 35 3.24 -1.61 -11.52
C LEU A 35 3.66 -2.40 -12.78
N GLU A 36 4.28 -3.57 -12.62
CA GLU A 36 4.67 -4.42 -13.74
C GLU A 36 3.46 -5.02 -14.46
N LYS A 37 2.46 -5.52 -13.73
CA LYS A 37 1.26 -6.13 -14.32
C LYS A 37 0.26 -5.10 -14.85
N ASN A 38 0.20 -3.91 -14.24
CA ASN A 38 -0.80 -2.88 -14.56
C ASN A 38 -0.17 -1.47 -14.69
N PRO A 39 0.78 -1.24 -15.61
CA PRO A 39 1.60 -0.01 -15.65
C PRO A 39 0.82 1.29 -15.92
N PHE A 40 -0.39 1.20 -16.49
CA PHE A 40 -1.22 2.35 -16.85
C PHE A 40 -2.41 2.59 -15.92
N LYS A 41 -2.67 1.71 -14.95
CA LYS A 41 -3.87 1.81 -14.09
C LYS A 41 -3.67 2.69 -12.85
N TYR A 42 -2.43 3.03 -12.50
CA TYR A 42 -2.16 3.73 -11.25
C TYR A 42 -1.67 5.16 -11.43
N GLU A 43 -2.55 6.11 -11.14
CA GLU A 43 -2.25 7.54 -11.24
C GLU A 43 -1.55 8.08 -9.98
N SER A 44 -1.70 7.40 -8.83
CA SER A 44 -1.16 7.84 -7.54
C SER A 44 -0.32 6.77 -6.86
N PHE A 45 0.99 7.00 -6.80
CA PHE A 45 1.93 6.17 -6.06
C PHE A 45 1.56 6.04 -4.57
N TYR A 46 1.09 7.13 -3.97
CA TYR A 46 0.71 7.16 -2.56
C TYR A 46 -0.50 6.27 -2.28
N LEU A 47 -1.47 6.21 -3.20
CA LEU A 47 -2.61 5.30 -3.13
C LEU A 47 -2.18 3.84 -3.20
N ILE A 48 -1.34 3.49 -4.17
CA ILE A 48 -0.84 2.11 -4.30
C ILE A 48 -0.10 1.70 -3.03
N ALA A 49 0.76 2.58 -2.50
CA ALA A 49 1.51 2.29 -1.28
C ALA A 49 0.58 2.01 -0.09
N ALA A 50 -0.47 2.83 0.09
CA ALA A 50 -1.45 2.64 1.15
C ALA A 50 -2.20 1.31 1.00
N VAL A 51 -2.56 0.96 -0.23
CA VAL A 51 -3.24 -0.29 -0.57
C VAL A 51 -2.33 -1.50 -0.35
N CYS A 52 -1.03 -1.40 -0.66
CA CYS A 52 -0.06 -2.47 -0.41
C CYS A 52 0.11 -2.72 1.09
N ILE A 53 0.19 -1.65 1.90
CA ILE A 53 0.22 -1.78 3.36
C ILE A 53 -1.05 -2.46 3.87
N TYR A 54 -2.21 -2.02 3.40
CA TYR A 54 -3.47 -2.66 3.75
C TYR A 54 -3.49 -4.15 3.38
N ALA A 55 -3.06 -4.50 2.17
CA ALA A 55 -3.01 -5.87 1.66
C ALA A 55 -2.10 -6.77 2.50
N ILE A 56 -0.84 -6.38 2.71
CA ILE A 56 0.10 -7.17 3.52
C ILE A 56 -0.40 -7.29 4.97
N SER A 57 -1.03 -6.24 5.51
CA SER A 57 -1.57 -6.29 6.88
C SER A 57 -2.65 -7.36 7.08
N GLN A 58 -3.30 -7.83 6.01
CA GLN A 58 -4.30 -8.91 6.12
C GLN A 58 -3.69 -10.26 6.51
N SER A 59 -2.39 -10.43 6.29
CA SER A 59 -1.61 -11.60 6.71
C SER A 59 -0.92 -11.43 8.09
N MET A 60 -0.98 -10.23 8.68
CA MET A 60 -0.39 -9.95 9.98
C MET A 60 -1.31 -10.38 11.14
N PRO A 61 -0.76 -10.64 12.34
CA PRO A 61 -1.54 -10.85 13.55
C PRO A 61 -2.41 -9.64 13.91
N GLN A 62 -1.90 -8.42 13.69
CA GLN A 62 -2.61 -7.18 13.87
C GLN A 62 -2.95 -6.57 12.50
N LYS A 63 -4.20 -6.75 12.08
CA LYS A 63 -4.68 -6.22 10.80
C LYS A 63 -4.92 -4.72 10.89
N ILE A 64 -4.59 -4.01 9.82
CA ILE A 64 -4.92 -2.59 9.67
C ILE A 64 -6.27 -2.51 8.95
N SER A 65 -7.22 -1.78 9.53
CA SER A 65 -8.54 -1.56 8.94
C SER A 65 -8.50 -0.48 7.84
N LEU A 66 -9.50 -0.49 6.95
CA LEU A 66 -9.65 0.55 5.93
C LEU A 66 -9.87 1.92 6.57
N GLU A 67 -10.59 1.97 7.70
CA GLU A 67 -10.84 3.16 8.49
C GLU A 67 -9.53 3.75 9.06
N GLU A 68 -8.59 2.90 9.49
CA GLU A 68 -7.26 3.34 9.94
C GLU A 68 -6.42 3.88 8.78
N ILE A 69 -6.44 3.23 7.62
CA ILE A 69 -5.74 3.72 6.42
C ILE A 69 -6.31 5.09 6.02
N GLU A 70 -7.64 5.25 5.95
CA GLU A 70 -8.26 6.53 5.60
C GLU A 70 -7.91 7.63 6.62
N LYS A 71 -7.90 7.30 7.91
CA LYS A 71 -7.56 8.27 8.97
C LYS A 71 -6.12 8.78 8.85
N ILE A 72 -5.16 7.90 8.58
CA ILE A 72 -3.73 8.24 8.53
C ILE A 72 -3.33 8.85 7.19
N THR A 73 -3.83 8.30 6.08
CA THR A 73 -3.43 8.70 4.74
C THR A 73 -4.30 9.81 4.15
N HIS A 74 -5.49 10.03 4.71
CA HIS A 74 -6.56 10.89 4.17
C HIS A 74 -7.10 10.45 2.80
N ILE A 75 -6.75 9.25 2.34
CA ILE A 75 -7.31 8.64 1.15
C ILE A 75 -8.68 8.07 1.50
N LYS A 76 -9.68 8.29 0.66
CA LYS A 76 -11.01 7.74 0.89
C LYS A 76 -10.99 6.22 0.86
N LYS A 77 -11.67 5.59 1.83
CA LYS A 77 -11.96 4.14 1.86
C LYS A 77 -12.35 3.59 0.50
N THR A 78 -13.26 4.25 -0.21
CA THR A 78 -13.77 3.80 -1.51
C THR A 78 -12.69 3.77 -2.60
N GLU A 79 -11.70 4.66 -2.53
CA GLU A 79 -10.56 4.66 -3.45
C GLU A 79 -9.60 3.53 -3.13
N ILE A 80 -9.38 3.25 -1.83
CA ILE A 80 -8.57 2.12 -1.36
C ILE A 80 -9.22 0.81 -1.81
N GLU A 81 -10.52 0.63 -1.61
CA GLU A 81 -11.28 -0.56 -2.03
C GLU A 81 -11.19 -0.79 -3.54
N LYS A 82 -11.39 0.27 -4.34
CA LYS A 82 -11.29 0.21 -5.81
C LYS A 82 -9.89 -0.16 -6.27
N CYS A 83 -8.85 0.33 -5.61
CA CYS A 83 -7.47 -0.02 -5.95
C CYS A 83 -7.11 -1.43 -5.45
N TYR A 84 -7.64 -1.83 -4.28
CA TYR A 84 -7.41 -3.15 -3.70
C TYR A 84 -7.98 -4.29 -4.56
N SER A 85 -9.09 -4.07 -5.28
CA SER A 85 -9.58 -5.08 -6.22
C SER A 85 -8.56 -5.42 -7.32
N LEU A 86 -7.67 -4.49 -7.68
CA LEU A 86 -6.59 -4.74 -8.63
C LEU A 86 -5.47 -5.60 -8.03
N VAL A 87 -5.28 -5.55 -6.71
CA VAL A 87 -4.35 -6.43 -6.00
C VAL A 87 -4.83 -7.87 -6.05
N LEU A 88 -6.14 -8.07 -5.86
CA LEU A 88 -6.77 -9.38 -5.96
C LEU A 88 -6.75 -9.99 -7.37
N GLU A 89 -6.46 -9.20 -8.41
CA GLU A 89 -6.26 -9.70 -9.79
C GLU A 89 -4.86 -10.30 -10.00
N ILE A 90 -3.93 -10.10 -9.06
CA ILE A 90 -2.52 -10.52 -9.15
C ILE A 90 -2.27 -11.86 -8.44
N GLU A 91 -3.05 -12.16 -7.39
CA GLU A 91 -3.07 -13.44 -6.66
C GLU A 91 -3.85 -14.53 -7.42
#